data_AF-A0A0N4YDC2-F1
#
_entry.id   AF-A0A0N4YDC2-F1
#
_cell.length_a   1.000
_cell.length_b   1.000
_cell.length_c   1.000
_cell.angle_alpha   90.00
_cell.angle_beta   90.00
_cell.angle_gamma   90.00
#
_symmetry.space_group_name_H-M   'P 1'
#
loop_
_entity.id
_entity.type
_entity.pdbx_description
1 polymer ?
#
loop_
_entity_poly.entity_id
_entity_poly.type
_entity_poly.pdbx_seq_one_letter_code
_entity_poly.pdbx_strand_id
1 'polypeptide(L)'
;MAKSRLAPLRTSATIPRLKLSALTIGAKLTKFLNSQIDLPIQKNYIWSDSKVALMWTKCEKSLPIFISNRVKAIKTNAPTAVLRFLPGDQNPSGIGSRGMMVTELIESKPWFHGPPLLHEPENRWPEDISHIPVDEKETEKNS
;
A
#
# COMPACT_ATOMS: atom_id res chain seq x y z
N MET A 1 -2.18 42.88 -8.74
CA MET A 1 -1.06 41.93 -8.95
C MET A 1 -1.60 40.51 -8.85
N ALA A 2 -1.81 39.84 -9.98
CA ALA A 2 -2.24 38.45 -10.03
C ALA A 2 -1.05 37.53 -9.69
N LYS A 3 -1.10 36.85 -8.54
CA LYS A 3 -0.14 35.80 -8.21
C LYS A 3 -0.52 34.56 -9.01
N SER A 4 0.07 34.42 -10.20
CA SER A 4 0.02 33.17 -10.96
C SER A 4 0.69 32.08 -10.11
N ARG A 5 -0.12 31.20 -9.50
CA ARG A 5 0.39 29.96 -8.91
C ARG A 5 0.72 29.02 -10.05
N LEU A 6 1.92 29.12 -10.58
CA LEU A 6 2.48 28.07 -11.42
C LEU A 6 2.58 26.81 -10.54
N ALA A 7 1.74 25.82 -10.82
CA ALA A 7 1.90 24.50 -10.25
C ALA A 7 3.33 24.02 -10.60
N PRO A 8 4.13 23.50 -9.66
CA PRO A 8 5.45 22.99 -9.99
C PRO A 8 5.26 21.86 -11.00
N LEU A 9 5.70 22.07 -12.25
CA LEU A 9 5.50 21.14 -13.36
C LEU A 9 6.26 19.81 -13.20
N ARG A 10 6.96 19.61 -12.08
CA ARG A 10 7.83 18.45 -11.83
C ARG A 10 7.94 18.14 -10.34
N THR A 11 6.86 17.72 -9.68
CA THR A 11 7.00 16.86 -8.50
C THR A 11 6.80 15.43 -9.01
N SER A 12 7.87 14.77 -9.46
CA SER A 12 7.79 13.37 -9.84
C SER A 12 7.22 12.58 -8.66
N ALA A 13 6.23 11.72 -8.94
CA ALA A 13 5.69 10.86 -7.89
C ALA A 13 6.79 9.89 -7.47
N THR A 14 7.26 10.02 -6.23
CA THR A 14 8.25 9.13 -5.66
C THR A 14 7.64 7.73 -5.46
N ILE A 15 8.47 6.69 -5.48
CA ILE A 15 8.01 5.31 -5.30
C ILE A 15 7.16 5.18 -4.01
N PRO A 16 7.56 5.74 -2.85
CA PRO A 16 6.71 5.70 -1.65
C PRO A 16 5.35 6.38 -1.82
N ARG A 17 5.28 7.52 -2.53
CA ARG A 17 4.00 8.21 -2.81
C ARG A 17 3.09 7.40 -3.73
N LEU A 18 3.68 6.66 -4.68
CA LEU A 18 2.95 5.71 -5.52
C LEU A 18 2.43 4.53 -4.70
N LYS A 19 3.25 3.96 -3.82
CA LYS A 19 2.86 2.85 -2.95
C LYS A 19 1.77 3.25 -1.94
N LEU A 20 1.84 4.46 -1.37
CA LEU A 20 0.76 5.02 -0.55
C LEU A 20 -0.53 5.24 -1.36
N SER A 21 -0.40 5.63 -2.63
CA SER A 21 -1.56 5.76 -3.52
C SER A 21 -2.20 4.40 -3.80
N ALA A 22 -1.39 3.35 -4.01
CA ALA A 22 -1.87 1.98 -4.14
C ALA A 22 -2.61 1.50 -2.88
N LEU A 23 -2.07 1.76 -1.69
CA LEU A 23 -2.77 1.50 -0.42
C LEU A 23 -4.12 2.23 -0.32
N THR A 24 -4.19 3.48 -0.81
CA THR A 24 -5.44 4.25 -0.86
C THR A 24 -6.48 3.57 -1.76
N ILE A 25 -6.05 3.06 -2.91
CA ILE A 25 -6.91 2.31 -3.85
C ILE A 25 -7.38 1.01 -3.20
N GLY A 26 -6.46 0.27 -2.57
CA GLY A 26 -6.77 -0.96 -1.82
C GLY A 26 -7.85 -0.72 -0.76
N ALA A 27 -7.74 0.35 0.03
CA ALA A 27 -8.73 0.69 1.05
C ALA A 27 -10.12 1.00 0.47
N LYS A 28 -10.18 1.71 -0.67
CA LYS A 28 -11.44 1.97 -1.39
C LYS A 28 -12.06 0.68 -1.94
N LEU A 29 -11.22 -0.21 -2.47
CA LEU A 29 -11.66 -1.52 -2.96
C LEU A 29 -12.19 -2.37 -1.80
N THR A 30 -11.52 -2.41 -0.65
CA THR A 30 -12.01 -3.09 0.55
C THR A 30 -13.39 -2.58 0.96
N LYS A 31 -13.60 -1.26 0.98
CA LYS A 31 -14.92 -0.67 1.25
C LYS A 31 -15.98 -1.16 0.27
N PHE A 32 -15.66 -1.17 -1.02
CA PHE A 32 -16.55 -1.63 -2.07
C PHE A 32 -16.88 -3.12 -1.93
N LEU A 33 -15.87 -3.98 -1.75
CA LEU A 33 -16.09 -5.41 -1.57
C LEU A 33 -16.94 -5.71 -0.33
N ASN A 34 -16.68 -5.04 0.79
CA ASN A 34 -17.49 -5.18 2.00
C ASN A 34 -18.96 -4.77 1.80
N SER A 35 -19.27 -3.91 0.84
CA SER A 35 -20.66 -3.51 0.55
C SER A 35 -21.33 -4.36 -0.53
N GLN A 36 -20.57 -5.11 -1.32
CA GLN A 36 -21.09 -5.92 -2.43
C GLN A 36 -21.12 -7.43 -2.12
N ILE A 37 -20.26 -7.90 -1.22
CA ILE A 37 -20.18 -9.31 -0.88
C ILE A 37 -21.20 -9.63 0.20
N ASP A 38 -22.11 -10.55 -0.09
CA ASP A 38 -23.10 -11.08 0.87
C ASP A 38 -22.52 -12.26 1.68
N LEU A 39 -21.33 -12.06 2.24
CA LEU A 39 -20.65 -13.02 3.12
C LEU A 39 -20.10 -12.28 4.33
N PRO A 40 -20.18 -12.88 5.53
CA PRO A 40 -19.63 -12.25 6.73
C PRO A 40 -18.09 -12.22 6.65
N ILE A 41 -17.55 -11.02 6.46
CA ILE A 41 -16.09 -10.79 6.46
C ILE A 41 -15.62 -10.58 7.90
N GLN A 42 -14.85 -11.53 8.42
CA GLN A 42 -14.34 -11.48 9.80
C GLN A 42 -13.22 -10.45 9.97
N LYS A 43 -12.29 -10.39 9.01
CA LYS A 43 -11.12 -9.51 9.05
C LYS A 43 -10.73 -9.06 7.64
N ASN A 44 -10.22 -7.83 7.55
CA ASN A 44 -9.67 -7.27 6.32
C ASN A 44 -8.17 -7.07 6.47
N TYR A 45 -7.41 -7.52 5.48
CA TYR A 45 -5.96 -7.33 5.42
C TYR A 45 -5.58 -6.59 4.14
N ILE A 46 -4.73 -5.58 4.26
CA ILE A 46 -4.15 -4.86 3.12
C ILE A 46 -2.63 -4.93 3.24
N TRP A 47 -1.99 -5.58 2.26
CA TRP A 47 -0.56 -5.82 2.24
C TRP A 47 0.17 -4.84 1.33
N SER A 48 1.38 -4.43 1.73
CA SER A 48 2.25 -3.57 0.92
C SER A 48 3.72 -3.93 1.12
N ASP A 49 4.50 -3.81 0.06
CA ASP A 49 5.97 -3.96 0.07
C ASP A 49 6.71 -2.67 0.40
N SER A 50 6.00 -1.60 0.73
CA SER A 50 6.58 -0.31 1.08
C SER A 50 6.48 -0.06 2.58
N LYS A 51 7.61 -0.28 3.29
CA LYS A 51 7.74 0.06 4.71
C LYS A 51 7.44 1.54 4.97
N VAL A 52 7.96 2.43 4.13
CA VAL A 52 7.73 3.88 4.25
C VAL A 52 6.24 4.22 4.14
N ALA A 53 5.53 3.65 3.16
CA ALA A 53 4.10 3.92 3.00
C ALA A 53 3.26 3.40 4.18
N LEU A 54 3.63 2.23 4.74
CA LEU A 54 2.99 1.68 5.93
C LEU A 54 3.33 2.48 7.19
N MET A 55 4.57 2.95 7.34
CA MET A 55 4.97 3.80 8.46
C MET A 55 4.17 5.10 8.47
N TRP A 56 3.94 5.73 7.31
CA TRP A 56 3.11 6.93 7.22
C TRP A 56 1.67 6.71 7.69
N THR A 57 1.11 5.51 7.56
CA THR A 57 -0.27 5.25 8.02
C THR A 57 -0.35 5.14 9.55
N LYS A 58 0.77 4.77 10.19
CA LYS A 58 0.95 4.63 11.65
C LYS A 58 1.51 5.90 12.31
N CYS A 59 2.08 6.82 11.55
CA CYS A 59 2.71 8.03 12.08
C CYS A 59 1.67 9.01 12.68
N GLU A 60 1.94 9.47 13.90
CA GLU A 60 1.12 10.45 14.62
C GLU A 60 1.59 11.90 14.44
N LYS A 61 2.80 12.09 13.88
CA LYS A 61 3.35 13.42 13.61
C LYS A 61 2.66 14.05 12.40
N SER A 62 2.81 15.37 12.27
CA SER A 62 2.36 16.10 11.07
C SER A 62 3.09 15.59 9.82
N LEU A 63 2.34 15.13 8.83
CA LEU A 63 2.86 14.67 7.54
C LEU A 63 2.52 15.68 6.44
N PRO A 64 3.30 15.75 5.34
CA PRO A 64 2.96 16.53 4.17
C PRO A 64 1.52 16.31 3.70
N ILE A 65 0.86 17.36 3.22
CA ILE A 65 -0.58 17.36 2.88
C ILE A 65 -0.98 16.19 1.98
N PHE A 66 -0.15 15.85 0.98
CA PHE A 66 -0.40 14.71 0.10
C PHE A 66 -0.48 13.39 0.86
N ILE A 67 0.44 13.17 1.81
CA ILE A 67 0.52 11.95 2.61
C ILE A 67 -0.66 11.94 3.59
N SER A 68 -0.87 13.04 4.33
CA SER A 68 -1.96 13.20 5.29
C SER A 68 -3.34 12.91 4.69
N ASN A 69 -3.63 13.47 3.51
CA ASN A 69 -4.91 13.25 2.83
C ASN A 69 -5.14 11.78 2.46
N ARG A 70 -4.07 11.06 2.08
CA ARG A 70 -4.15 9.63 1.71
C ARG A 70 -4.27 8.73 2.92
N VAL A 71 -3.53 9.01 3.99
CA VAL A 71 -3.66 8.31 5.26
C VAL A 71 -5.09 8.46 5.80
N LYS A 72 -5.66 9.68 5.74
CA LYS A 72 -7.07 9.91 6.08
C LYS A 72 -8.00 9.07 5.22
N ALA A 73 -7.81 9.07 3.89
CA ALA A 73 -8.63 8.27 2.99
C ALA A 73 -8.54 6.76 3.28
N ILE A 74 -7.36 6.23 3.62
CA ILE A 74 -7.17 4.83 4.01
C ILE A 74 -7.98 4.53 5.27
N LYS A 75 -7.78 5.31 6.35
CA LYS A 75 -8.49 5.13 7.63
C LYS A 75 -10.01 5.28 7.49
N THR A 76 -10.49 6.17 6.62
CA THR A 76 -11.93 6.36 6.38
C THR A 76 -12.57 5.22 5.57
N ASN A 77 -11.87 4.67 4.57
CA ASN A 77 -12.45 3.63 3.71
C ASN A 77 -12.27 2.22 4.28
N ALA A 78 -11.21 1.99 5.04
CA ALA A 78 -10.90 0.69 5.63
C ALA A 78 -10.53 0.82 7.12
N PRO A 79 -11.45 1.28 7.98
CA PRO A 79 -11.14 1.61 9.38
C PRO A 79 -10.72 0.40 10.23
N THR A 80 -11.18 -0.79 9.88
CA THR A 80 -10.88 -2.05 10.59
C THR A 80 -9.84 -2.91 9.86
N ALA A 81 -9.30 -2.44 8.73
CA ALA A 81 -8.33 -3.22 7.98
C ALA A 81 -6.96 -3.18 8.65
N VAL A 82 -6.34 -4.36 8.76
CA VAL A 82 -4.98 -4.51 9.24
C VAL A 82 -4.02 -4.30 8.07
N LEU A 83 -3.21 -3.26 8.16
CA LEU A 83 -2.16 -2.95 7.19
C LEU A 83 -0.88 -3.69 7.57
N ARG A 84 -0.36 -4.54 6.66
CA ARG A 84 0.84 -5.37 6.92
C ARG A 84 1.90 -5.23 5.83
N PHE A 85 3.15 -5.44 6.24
CA PHE A 85 4.27 -5.53 5.31
C PHE A 85 4.34 -6.91 4.64
N LEU A 86 4.58 -6.92 3.34
CA LEU A 86 4.89 -8.12 2.56
C LEU A 86 6.17 -7.89 1.76
N PRO A 87 7.19 -8.78 1.84
CA PRO A 87 8.37 -8.68 0.98
C PRO A 87 8.02 -8.53 -0.51
N GLY A 88 8.77 -7.68 -1.23
CA GLY A 88 8.43 -7.28 -2.61
C GLY A 88 8.56 -8.40 -3.65
N ASP A 89 9.31 -9.45 -3.34
CA ASP A 89 9.42 -10.72 -4.07
C ASP A 89 8.18 -11.61 -3.87
N GLN A 90 7.50 -11.48 -2.73
CA GLN A 90 6.24 -12.18 -2.43
C GLN A 90 5.01 -11.37 -2.82
N ASN A 91 5.15 -10.10 -3.21
CA ASN A 91 4.03 -9.21 -3.54
C ASN A 91 3.60 -9.35 -5.02
N PRO A 92 2.43 -9.97 -5.32
CA PRO A 92 2.01 -10.16 -6.70
C PRO A 92 1.70 -8.86 -7.43
N SER A 93 1.29 -7.81 -6.70
CA SER A 93 1.04 -6.49 -7.32
C SER A 93 2.31 -5.90 -7.95
N GLY A 94 3.49 -6.29 -7.45
CA GLY A 94 4.77 -5.94 -8.02
C GLY A 94 4.95 -6.46 -9.44
N ILE A 95 4.50 -7.69 -9.73
CA ILE A 95 4.55 -8.32 -11.05
C ILE A 95 3.78 -7.48 -12.08
N GLY A 96 2.54 -7.12 -11.76
CA GLY A 96 1.70 -6.30 -12.65
C GLY A 96 2.25 -4.88 -12.87
N SER A 97 2.89 -4.29 -11.86
CA SER A 97 3.40 -2.91 -11.94
C SER A 97 4.77 -2.77 -12.61
N ARG A 98 5.65 -3.79 -12.51
CA ARG A 98 7.00 -3.78 -13.11
C ARG A 98 7.01 -4.22 -14.57
N GLY A 99 5.95 -4.90 -15.00
CA GLY A 99 5.91 -5.60 -16.28
C GLY A 99 6.57 -6.98 -16.14
N MET A 100 5.95 -7.96 -16.79
CA MET A 100 6.43 -9.35 -16.91
C MET A 100 6.06 -9.83 -18.31
N MET A 101 6.87 -10.70 -18.91
CA MET A 101 6.51 -11.24 -20.22
C MET A 101 5.22 -12.06 -20.09
N VAL A 102 4.36 -12.03 -21.12
CA VAL A 102 3.07 -12.75 -21.09
C VAL A 102 3.27 -14.25 -20.84
N THR A 103 4.33 -14.83 -21.41
CA THR A 103 4.70 -16.24 -21.22
C THR A 103 5.02 -16.55 -19.76
N GLU A 104 5.81 -15.69 -19.10
CA GLU A 104 6.14 -15.83 -17.67
C GLU A 104 4.91 -15.57 -16.78
N LEU A 105 4.04 -14.64 -17.18
CA LEU A 105 2.85 -14.28 -16.42
C LEU A 105 1.86 -15.45 -16.38
N ILE A 106 1.66 -16.15 -17.50
CA ILE A 106 0.76 -17.32 -17.58
C ILE A 106 1.22 -18.43 -16.63
N GLU A 107 2.53 -18.58 -16.43
CA GLU A 107 3.11 -19.58 -15.53
C GLU A 107 3.20 -19.09 -14.06
N SER A 108 2.90 -17.81 -13.80
CA SER A 108 3.05 -17.19 -12.49
C SER A 108 1.97 -17.63 -11.50
N LYS A 109 2.29 -18.66 -10.72
CA LYS A 109 1.42 -19.10 -9.60
C LYS A 109 1.10 -17.97 -8.62
N PRO A 110 2.05 -17.13 -8.16
CA PRO A 110 1.75 -16.07 -7.20
C PRO A 110 0.77 -15.01 -7.72
N TRP A 111 0.72 -14.78 -9.04
CA TRP A 111 -0.23 -13.84 -9.64
C TRP A 111 -1.67 -14.35 -9.56
N PHE A 112 -1.90 -15.61 -9.93
CA PHE A 112 -3.24 -16.18 -10.00
C PHE A 112 -3.74 -16.79 -8.68
N HIS A 113 -2.84 -17.30 -7.85
CA HIS A 113 -3.18 -18.02 -6.60
C HIS A 113 -2.82 -17.23 -5.34
N GLY A 114 -2.18 -16.07 -5.48
CA GLY A 114 -1.61 -15.31 -4.38
C GLY A 114 -0.33 -15.93 -3.82
N PRO A 115 0.34 -15.23 -2.90
CA PRO A 115 1.56 -15.72 -2.27
C PRO A 115 1.26 -16.90 -1.32
N PRO A 116 2.17 -17.88 -1.20
CA PRO A 116 1.99 -19.06 -0.35
C PRO A 116 1.60 -18.75 1.09
N LEU A 117 2.12 -17.66 1.66
CA LEU A 117 1.83 -17.27 3.05
C LEU A 117 0.34 -17.06 3.33
N LEU A 118 -0.48 -16.65 2.35
CA LEU A 118 -1.91 -16.40 2.56
C LEU A 118 -2.71 -17.71 2.67
N HIS A 119 -2.10 -18.83 2.30
CA HIS A 119 -2.65 -20.16 2.50
C HIS A 119 -2.27 -20.75 3.87
N GLU A 120 -1.28 -20.16 4.55
CA GLU A 120 -0.90 -20.54 5.90
C GLU A 120 -1.78 -19.84 6.96
N PRO A 121 -1.96 -20.44 8.14
CA PRO A 121 -2.65 -19.79 9.26
C PRO A 121 -1.94 -18.48 9.69
N GLU A 122 -2.72 -17.51 10.21
CA GLU A 122 -2.23 -16.17 10.56
C GLU A 122 -1.01 -16.16 11.49
N ASN A 123 -0.84 -17.20 12.32
CA ASN A 123 0.29 -17.36 13.24
C ASN A 123 1.61 -17.76 12.56
N ARG A 124 1.58 -18.18 11.30
CA ARG A 124 2.75 -18.50 10.47
C ARG A 124 3.10 -17.37 9.50
N TRP A 125 2.32 -16.30 9.48
CA TRP A 125 2.64 -15.14 8.67
C TRP A 125 3.89 -14.44 9.17
N PRO A 126 4.66 -13.76 8.30
CA PRO A 126 5.79 -12.97 8.72
C PRO A 126 5.40 -11.95 9.79
N GLU A 127 6.34 -11.66 10.71
CA GLU A 127 6.16 -10.60 11.69
C GLU A 127 5.88 -9.26 11.00
N ASP A 128 4.91 -8.51 11.54
CA ASP A 128 4.57 -7.21 11.00
C ASP A 128 5.65 -6.19 11.35
N ILE A 129 6.68 -6.05 10.51
CA ILE A 129 7.78 -5.09 10.71
C ILE A 129 7.42 -3.65 10.35
N SER A 130 6.16 -3.35 10.02
CA SER A 130 5.78 -1.98 9.64
C SER A 130 5.75 -0.97 10.80
N HIS A 131 5.97 -1.43 12.03
CA HIS A 131 6.16 -0.58 13.22
C HIS A 131 7.63 -0.12 13.39
N ILE A 132 8.57 -0.74 12.68
CA ILE A 132 9.99 -0.41 12.79
C ILE A 132 10.24 0.92 12.02
N PRO A 133 10.79 1.96 12.67
CA PRO A 133 11.09 3.22 12.01
C PRO A 133 12.03 2.99 10.81
N VAL A 134 11.68 3.57 9.67
CA VAL A 134 12.58 3.63 8.51
C VAL A 134 13.53 4.82 8.72
N ASP A 135 14.83 4.63 8.44
CA ASP A 135 15.85 5.67 8.59
C ASP A 135 15.42 6.98 7.91
N GLU A 136 15.47 8.11 8.64
CA GLU A 136 14.95 9.42 8.22
C GLU A 136 15.57 9.88 6.89
N LYS A 137 16.79 9.44 6.58
CA LYS A 137 17.47 9.73 5.31
C LYS A 137 16.75 9.17 4.07
N GLU A 138 15.97 8.10 4.20
CA GLU A 138 15.12 7.58 3.11
C GLU A 138 13.82 8.38 2.95
N THR A 139 13.40 9.10 3.99
CA THR A 139 12.18 9.92 3.98
C THR A 139 12.42 11.32 3.39
N GLU A 140 13.61 11.88 3.57
CA GLU A 140 13.98 13.21 3.06
C GLU A 140 14.32 13.23 1.57
N LYS A 141 14.94 12.16 1.03
CA LYS A 141 15.19 12.04 -0.43
C LYS A 141 13.90 11.96 -1.27
N ASN A 142 12.74 11.83 -0.63
CA ASN A 142 11.44 11.60 -1.26
C ASN A 142 10.38 12.68 -0.94
N SER A 143 10.77 13.76 -0.26
CA SER A 143 9.91 14.89 0.12
C SER A 143 10.00 16.05 -0.87
#